data_AF-A0A9D6BEP8-F1
#
_entry.id   AF-A0A9D6BEP8-F1
#
_cell.length_a   1.000
_cell.length_b   1.000
_cell.length_c   1.000
_cell.angle_alpha   90.00
_cell.angle_beta   90.00
_cell.angle_gamma   90.00
#
_symmetry.space_group_name_H-M   'P 1'
#
loop_
_entity.id
_entity.type
_entity.pdbx_description
1 polymer ?
#
loop_
_entity_poly.entity_id
_entity_poly.type
_entity_poly.pdbx_seq_one_letter_code
_entity_poly.pdbx_strand_id
1 'polypeptide(L)' 'MSSERHIEPSAAQVAEMQDALFSLRDGLMRLKMSLLELASMTDEEGQRIAAAETQALLQRLRA' A
#
# COMPACT_ATOMS: atom_id res chain seq x y z
N MET A 1 27.94 -25.91 1.51
CA MET A 1 26.94 -25.08 2.22
C MET A 1 27.10 -23.67 1.68
N SER A 2 26.16 -23.22 0.86
CA SER A 2 26.22 -21.96 0.11
C SER A 2 26.23 -20.77 1.08
N SER A 3 27.27 -19.96 1.05
CA SER A 3 27.33 -18.70 1.81
C SER A 3 26.36 -17.70 1.17
N GLU A 4 25.14 -17.62 1.70
CA GLU A 4 24.24 -16.51 1.42
C GLU A 4 24.89 -15.23 1.96
N ARG A 5 25.53 -14.46 1.08
CA ARG A 5 26.04 -13.14 1.42
C ARG A 5 24.83 -12.26 1.68
N HIS A 6 24.54 -12.00 2.95
CA HIS A 6 23.67 -10.90 3.36
C HIS A 6 24.36 -9.60 2.92
N ILE A 7 23.95 -9.05 1.79
CA ILE A 7 24.37 -7.71 1.36
C ILE A 7 23.42 -6.76 2.10
N GLU A 8 23.91 -6.13 3.16
CA GLU A 8 23.15 -5.06 3.79
C GLU A 8 22.95 -3.92 2.79
N PRO A 9 21.72 -3.41 2.65
CA PRO A 9 21.44 -2.31 1.74
C PRO A 9 22.22 -1.07 2.18
N SER A 10 22.81 -0.38 1.20
CA SER A 10 23.50 0.88 1.46
C SER A 10 22.51 1.95 1.98
N ALA A 11 23.02 2.94 2.71
CA ALA A 11 22.20 4.04 3.21
C ALA A 11 21.39 4.75 2.10
N ALA A 12 21.96 4.86 0.89
CA ALA A 12 21.26 5.41 -0.28
C ALA A 12 20.07 4.54 -0.71
N GLN A 13 20.24 3.22 -0.76
CA GLN A 13 19.16 2.29 -1.10
C GLN A 13 18.05 2.29 -0.05
N VAL A 14 18.41 2.45 1.24
CA VAL A 14 17.43 2.58 2.32
C VAL A 14 16.63 3.88 2.17
N ALA A 15 17.28 5.00 1.82
CA ALA A 15 16.61 6.27 1.60
C ALA A 15 15.64 6.21 0.40
N GLU A 16 16.07 5.64 -0.72
CA GLU A 16 15.21 5.44 -1.90
C GLU A 16 13.99 4.56 -1.58
N MET A 17 14.20 3.50 -0.80
CA MET A 17 13.11 2.63 -0.35
C MET A 17 12.14 3.38 0.58
N GLN A 18 12.64 4.22 1.48
CA GLN A 18 11.80 5.06 2.34
C GLN A 18 10.97 6.05 1.54
N ASP A 19 11.55 6.72 0.54
CA ASP A 19 10.83 7.65 -0.35
C ASP A 19 9.74 6.95 -1.16
N ALA A 20 10.04 5.76 -1.67
CA ALA A 20 9.05 4.93 -2.36
C ALA A 20 7.91 4.51 -1.41
N LEU A 21 8.23 4.11 -0.17
CA LEU A 21 7.25 3.76 0.84
C LEU A 21 6.37 4.95 1.27
N PHE A 22 6.95 6.14 1.39
CA PHE A 22 6.19 7.36 1.69
C PHE A 22 5.25 7.74 0.55
N SER A 23 5.74 7.69 -0.69
CA SER A 23 4.92 7.94 -1.88
C SER A 23 3.77 6.94 -1.99
N LEU A 24 4.04 5.66 -1.71
CA LEU A 24 3.04 4.60 -1.69
C LEU A 24 2.00 4.86 -0.59
N ARG A 25 2.42 5.15 0.65
CA ARG A 25 1.53 5.50 1.75
C ARG A 25 0.59 6.65 1.39
N ASP A 26 1.13 7.71 0.80
CA ASP A 26 0.35 8.89 0.45
C ASP A 26 -0.65 8.59 -0.68
N GLY A 27 -0.26 7.77 -1.67
CA GLY A 27 -1.16 7.25 -2.70
C GLY A 27 -2.30 6.41 -2.12
N LEU A 28 -2.00 5.53 -1.16
CA LEU A 28 -2.99 4.70 -0.47
C LEU A 28 -3.98 5.52 0.35
N MET A 29 -3.50 6.57 1.02
CA MET A 29 -4.36 7.48 1.78
C MET A 29 -5.32 8.26 0.88
N ARG A 30 -4.85 8.69 -0.30
CA ARG A 30 -5.70 9.33 -1.31
C ARG A 30 -6.76 8.37 -1.84
N LEU A 31 -6.36 7.16 -2.22
CA LEU A 31 -7.27 6.12 -2.71
C LEU A 31 -8.36 5.80 -1.67
N LYS A 32 -7.96 5.63 -0.40
CA LYS A 32 -8.91 5.42 0.71
C LYS A 32 -9.93 6.55 0.80
N MET A 33 -9.51 7.80 0.71
CA MET A 33 -10.44 8.95 0.78
C MET A 33 -11.39 8.96 -0.42
N SER A 34 -10.90 8.74 -1.64
CA SER A 34 -11.74 8.62 -2.83
C SER A 34 -12.76 7.48 -2.72
N LEU A 35 -12.37 6.34 -2.15
CA LEU A 35 -13.27 5.21 -1.91
C LEU A 35 -14.33 5.51 -0.84
N LEU A 36 -13.97 6.23 0.22
CA LEU A 36 -14.91 6.66 1.27
C LEU A 36 -15.91 7.69 0.73
N GLU A 37 -15.46 8.63 -0.10
CA GLU A 37 -16.32 9.59 -0.79
C GLU A 37 -17.27 8.84 -1.73
N LEU A 38 -16.78 7.91 -2.55
CA LEU A 38 -17.60 7.09 -3.44
C LEU A 38 -18.64 6.24 -2.66
N ALA A 39 -18.20 5.59 -1.58
CA ALA A 39 -19.04 4.84 -0.66
C ALA A 39 -20.13 5.69 0.01
N SER A 40 -19.84 6.97 0.28
CA SER A 40 -20.80 7.91 0.84
C SER A 40 -21.80 8.42 -0.20
N MET A 41 -21.46 8.35 -1.49
CA MET A 41 -22.26 8.87 -2.59
C MET A 41 -23.27 7.87 -3.16
N THR A 42 -23.06 6.55 -3.05
CA THR A 42 -23.97 5.55 -3.64
C THR A 42 -23.94 4.21 -2.91
N ASP A 43 -25.16 3.70 -2.62
CA ASP A 43 -25.63 2.30 -2.51
C ASP A 43 -24.70 1.25 -1.87
N GLU A 44 -25.22 0.45 -0.94
CA GLU A 44 -24.48 -0.54 -0.10
C GLU A 44 -23.51 -1.45 -0.88
N GLU A 45 -23.78 -1.69 -2.17
CA GLU A 45 -22.92 -2.45 -3.06
C GLU A 45 -21.56 -1.79 -3.34
N GLY A 46 -21.52 -0.46 -3.49
CA GLY A 46 -20.28 0.30 -3.72
C GLY A 46 -19.36 0.25 -2.50
N GLN A 47 -19.94 0.30 -1.29
CA GLN A 47 -19.21 0.14 -0.03
C GLN A 47 -18.56 -1.24 0.08
N ARG A 48 -19.28 -2.28 -0.33
CA ARG A 48 -18.82 -3.66 -0.26
C ARG A 48 -17.63 -3.92 -1.21
N ILE A 49 -17.67 -3.36 -2.42
CA ILE A 49 -16.58 -3.46 -3.40
C ILE A 49 -15.35 -2.68 -2.93
N ALA A 50 -15.53 -1.44 -2.46
CA ALA A 50 -14.44 -0.60 -1.96
C ALA A 50 -13.70 -1.23 -0.76
N ALA A 51 -14.45 -1.87 0.15
CA ALA A 51 -13.87 -2.58 1.29
C ALA A 51 -13.02 -3.78 0.85
N ALA A 52 -13.48 -4.55 -0.14
CA ALA A 52 -12.75 -5.70 -0.68
C ALA A 52 -11.43 -5.29 -1.36
N GLU A 53 -11.44 -4.22 -2.17
CA GLU A 53 -10.23 -3.72 -2.82
C GLU A 53 -9.21 -3.17 -1.80
N THR A 54 -9.70 -2.47 -0.78
CA THR A 54 -8.85 -1.96 0.32
C THR A 54 -8.18 -3.11 1.07
N GLN A 55 -8.91 -4.19 1.33
CA GLN A 55 -8.35 -5.36 2.02
C GLN A 55 -7.30 -6.09 1.17
N ALA A 56 -7.54 -6.24 -0.13
CA ALA A 56 -6.57 -6.84 -1.06
C ALA A 56 -5.28 -6.01 -1.14
N LEU A 57 -5.40 -4.69 -1.13
CA LEU A 57 -4.28 -3.77 -1.14
C LEU A 57 -3.44 -3.86 0.15
N LEU A 58 -4.10 -3.89 1.32
CA LEU A 58 -3.44 -4.07 2.61
C LEU A 58 -2.74 -5.44 2.73
N GLN A 59 -3.29 -6.49 2.13
CA GLN A 59 -2.65 -7.80 2.08
C GLN A 59 -1.36 -7.78 1.25
N ARG A 60 -1.36 -7.09 0.11
CA ARG A 60 -0.17 -6.95 -0.75
C ARG A 60 0.95 -6.14 -0.09
N LEU A 61 0.61 -5.18 0.76
CA LEU A 61 1.59 -4.35 1.48
C LEU A 61 2.19 -5.03 2.72
N ARG A 62 1.58 -6.13 3.17
CA ARG A 62 2.04 -6.92 4.33
C ARG A 62 2.88 -8.13 3.92
N ALA A 63 2.93 -8.46 2.63
CA ALA A 63 3.81 -9.46 2.04
C ALA A 63 5.15 -8.82 1.64
#